data_AF-A0A015KJV6-F1
#
_entry.id   AF-A0A015KJV6-F1
#
_cell.length_a   1.000
_cell.length_b   1.000
_cell.length_c   1.000
_cell.angle_alpha   90.00
_cell.angle_beta   90.00
_cell.angle_gamma   90.00
#
_symmetry.space_group_name_H-M   'P 1'
#
loop_
_entity.id
_entity.type
_entity.pdbx_description
1 polymer ?
#
loop_
_entity_poly.entity_id
_entity_poly.type
_entity_poly.pdbx_seq_one_letter_code
_entity_poly.pdbx_strand_id
1 'polypeptide(L)'
;MNPNKKSKPRMTANEIYINSKIITIQHAELISKWIDRLEITDEIKNVYKFQLLLRGSRDGFTTKKFHEICDNQTSTVAIIKVKYSNEILGGYNPIAWDSDEFDDELDEGIYGTTKDSFIFSFENSVDIKVIF
;
A
#
# COMPACT_ATOMS: atom_id res chain seq x y z
N MET A 1 3.78 22.10 42.23
CA MET A 1 4.70 21.88 41.09
C MET A 1 5.55 20.65 41.41
N ASN A 2 5.53 19.62 40.56
CA ASN A 2 6.27 18.38 40.79
C ASN A 2 7.40 18.28 39.74
N PRO A 3 8.70 18.30 40.12
CA PRO A 3 9.77 18.62 39.19
C PRO A 3 10.40 17.40 38.48
N ASN A 4 9.71 16.26 38.34
CA ASN A 4 10.33 15.07 37.76
C ASN A 4 9.40 14.18 36.93
N LYS A 5 8.62 14.77 36.02
CA LYS A 5 8.23 14.03 34.79
C LYS A 5 9.35 14.23 33.77
N LYS A 6 10.37 13.38 33.83
CA LYS A 6 11.22 13.16 32.65
C LYS A 6 10.27 12.70 31.54
N SER A 7 10.10 13.51 30.51
CA SER A 7 9.45 13.07 29.29
C SER A 7 10.16 11.80 28.83
N LYS A 8 9.40 10.73 28.58
CA LYS A 8 9.94 9.58 27.85
C LYS A 8 10.54 10.12 26.55
N PRO A 9 11.67 9.56 26.06
CA PRO A 9 12.17 9.95 24.76
C PRO A 9 11.02 9.77 23.78
N ARG A 10 10.62 10.84 23.11
CA ARG A 10 9.71 10.75 21.99
C ARG A 10 10.47 9.89 20.98
N MET A 11 10.12 8.61 20.89
CA MET A 11 10.70 7.72 19.89
C MET A 11 10.39 8.37 18.55
N THR A 12 11.40 8.99 17.96
CA THR A 12 11.33 9.60 16.64
C THR A 12 10.94 8.49 15.68
N ALA A 13 9.89 8.73 14.90
CA ALA A 13 9.35 7.80 13.91
C ALA A 13 10.49 7.04 13.22
N ASN A 14 10.46 5.71 13.31
CA ASN A 14 11.28 4.88 12.44
C ASN A 14 10.93 5.27 11.01
N GLU A 15 11.90 5.82 10.28
CA GLU A 15 11.66 6.55 9.03
C GLU A 15 10.99 5.64 7.98
N ILE A 16 9.71 5.90 7.68
CA ILE A 16 9.04 5.30 6.54
C ILE A 16 9.78 5.77 5.28
N TYR A 17 10.42 4.82 4.60
CA TYR A 17 11.11 5.08 3.34
C TYR A 17 10.22 4.68 2.17
N ILE A 18 10.04 5.60 1.23
CA ILE A 18 9.30 5.35 0.00
C ILE A 18 9.94 6.02 -1.22
N ASN A 19 10.13 5.24 -2.29
CA ASN A 19 10.54 5.74 -3.61
C ASN A 19 9.33 5.83 -4.55
N SER A 20 8.60 6.94 -4.47
CA SER A 20 7.37 7.18 -5.23
C SER A 20 7.36 8.56 -5.88
N LYS A 21 6.71 8.66 -7.06
CA LYS A 21 6.38 9.93 -7.72
C LYS A 21 4.89 10.30 -7.59
N ILE A 22 4.08 9.46 -6.94
CA ILE A 22 2.61 9.58 -6.89
C ILE A 22 2.15 9.84 -5.45
N ILE A 23 2.51 8.97 -4.52
CA ILE A 23 2.22 9.12 -3.09
C ILE A 23 3.38 9.75 -2.31
N THR A 24 3.03 10.49 -1.26
CA THR A 24 3.96 11.12 -0.31
C THR A 24 4.25 10.18 0.86
N ILE A 25 5.12 10.62 1.78
CA ILE A 25 5.35 9.90 3.05
C ILE A 25 4.04 9.82 3.84
N GLN A 26 3.25 10.89 3.96
CA GLN A 26 1.99 10.87 4.73
C GLN A 26 0.98 9.84 4.20
N HIS A 27 0.86 9.70 2.88
CA HIS A 27 0.03 8.63 2.30
C HIS A 27 0.58 7.25 2.68
N ALA A 28 1.90 7.06 2.64
CA ALA A 28 2.53 5.81 3.05
C ALA A 28 2.31 5.50 4.54
N GLU A 29 2.40 6.49 5.43
CA GLU A 29 2.08 6.32 6.86
C GLU A 29 0.64 5.85 7.07
N LEU A 30 -0.31 6.46 6.35
CA LEU A 30 -1.72 6.09 6.45
C LEU A 30 -2.00 4.68 5.92
N ILE A 31 -1.41 4.32 4.78
CA ILE A 31 -1.49 2.95 4.24
C ILE A 31 -0.90 1.95 5.25
N SER A 32 0.25 2.27 5.86
CA SER A 32 0.86 1.43 6.91
C SER A 32 -0.05 1.24 8.12
N LYS A 33 -0.76 2.29 8.55
CA LYS A 33 -1.78 2.16 9.62
C LYS A 33 -2.91 1.23 9.22
N TRP A 34 -3.41 1.35 8.00
CA TRP A 34 -4.48 0.47 7.51
C TRP A 34 -4.05 -0.99 7.42
N ILE A 35 -2.82 -1.27 7.01
CA ILE A 35 -2.24 -2.63 7.02
C ILE A 35 -2.21 -3.19 8.45
N ASP A 36 -1.77 -2.40 9.43
CA ASP A 36 -1.76 -2.79 10.84
C ASP A 36 -3.15 -2.75 11.50
N ARG A 37 -4.22 -2.39 10.75
CA ARG A 37 -5.59 -2.18 11.24
C ARG A 37 -5.66 -1.18 12.40
N LEU A 38 -4.85 -0.13 12.31
CA LEU A 38 -4.74 0.95 13.27
C LEU A 38 -5.63 2.15 12.91
N GLU A 39 -6.08 2.87 13.92
CA GLU A 39 -6.76 4.15 13.75
C GLU A 39 -5.78 5.25 13.30
N ILE A 40 -6.30 6.33 12.71
CA ILE A 40 -5.46 7.45 12.21
C ILE A 40 -4.64 8.09 13.33
N THR A 41 -5.16 8.10 14.56
CA THR A 41 -4.48 8.67 15.72
C THR A 41 -3.41 7.76 16.33
N ASP A 42 -3.42 6.47 15.99
CA ASP A 42 -2.54 5.49 16.60
C ASP A 42 -1.09 5.66 16.13
N GLU A 43 -0.16 5.32 17.02
CA GLU A 43 1.26 5.29 16.71
C GLU A 43 1.61 3.99 15.97
N ILE A 44 2.33 4.12 14.85
CA ILE A 44 2.86 2.98 14.11
C ILE A 44 4.00 2.38 14.93
N LYS A 45 3.90 1.08 15.22
CA LYS A 45 4.94 0.33 15.96
C LYS A 45 5.93 -0.36 15.03
N ASN A 46 5.48 -0.72 13.83
CA ASN A 46 6.25 -1.44 12.83
C ASN A 46 6.99 -0.49 11.88
N VAL A 47 8.20 -0.85 11.46
CA VAL A 47 8.94 -0.08 10.46
C VAL A 47 8.57 -0.59 9.08
N TYR A 48 7.95 0.26 8.27
CA TYR A 48 7.61 -0.06 6.90
C TYR A 48 8.63 0.50 5.92
N LYS A 49 9.14 -0.38 5.05
CA LYS A 49 9.98 0.00 3.91
C LYS A 49 9.24 -0.33 2.62
N PHE A 50 8.78 0.70 1.92
CA PHE A 50 8.09 0.53 0.64
C PHE A 50 9.14 0.37 -0.47
N GLN A 51 9.32 -0.88 -0.93
CA GLN A 51 10.16 -1.19 -2.07
C GLN A 51 9.39 -1.05 -3.38
N LEU A 52 9.91 -0.23 -4.29
CA LEU A 52 9.32 -0.10 -5.62
C LEU A 52 9.65 -1.33 -6.47
N LEU A 53 8.63 -2.14 -6.75
CA LEU A 53 8.72 -3.28 -7.67
C LEU A 53 8.60 -2.82 -9.13
N LEU A 54 7.44 -2.29 -9.48
CA LEU A 54 7.07 -1.88 -10.83
C LEU A 54 6.65 -0.40 -10.85
N ARG A 55 7.04 0.34 -11.89
CA ARG A 55 6.57 1.69 -12.19
C ARG A 55 6.34 1.83 -13.67
N GLY A 56 5.11 2.06 -14.10
CA GLY A 56 4.79 2.09 -15.53
C GLY A 56 5.57 3.15 -16.35
N SER A 57 5.93 4.29 -15.77
CA SER A 57 6.80 5.28 -16.43
C SER A 57 8.28 4.88 -16.57
N ARG A 58 8.72 3.82 -15.88
CA ARG A 58 10.07 3.23 -15.95
C ARG A 58 10.06 1.91 -16.73
N ASP A 59 9.09 1.06 -16.45
CA ASP A 59 9.08 -0.35 -16.86
C ASP A 59 8.04 -0.67 -17.94
N GLY A 60 7.09 0.23 -18.20
CA GLY A 60 5.93 -0.01 -19.07
C GLY A 60 4.71 -0.54 -18.33
N PHE A 61 3.57 -0.59 -19.05
CA PHE A 61 2.25 -0.91 -18.49
C PHE A 61 1.66 -2.23 -19.02
N THR A 62 2.50 -3.17 -19.46
CA THR A 62 2.01 -4.45 -20.01
C THR A 62 1.73 -5.44 -18.89
N THR A 63 0.68 -6.25 -19.05
CA THR A 63 0.36 -7.37 -18.14
C THR A 63 1.52 -8.34 -18.03
N LYS A 64 2.17 -8.67 -19.16
CA LYS A 64 3.38 -9.48 -19.18
C LYS A 64 4.46 -8.92 -18.25
N LYS A 65 4.71 -7.60 -18.30
CA LYS A 65 5.74 -6.99 -17.44
C LYS A 65 5.37 -6.98 -15.97
N PHE A 66 4.07 -6.86 -15.67
CA PHE A 66 3.56 -7.02 -14.32
C PHE A 66 3.86 -8.41 -13.79
N HIS A 67 3.45 -9.47 -14.50
CA HIS A 67 3.66 -10.85 -14.06
C HIS A 67 5.15 -11.24 -13.98
N GLU A 68 5.99 -10.77 -14.92
CA GLU A 68 7.46 -10.92 -14.85
C GLU A 68 8.09 -10.39 -13.54
N ILE A 69 7.47 -9.39 -12.90
CA ILE A 69 8.03 -8.70 -11.72
C ILE A 69 7.27 -9.00 -10.42
N CYS A 70 5.95 -9.10 -10.51
CA CYS A 70 5.05 -9.10 -9.36
C CYS A 70 4.57 -10.50 -8.97
N ASP A 71 4.69 -11.51 -9.83
CA ASP A 71 4.31 -12.87 -9.46
C ASP A 71 5.13 -13.35 -8.27
N ASN A 72 4.47 -14.14 -7.42
CA ASN A 72 4.96 -14.59 -6.12
C ASN A 72 5.26 -13.48 -5.10
N GLN A 73 5.04 -12.20 -5.45
CA GLN A 73 5.17 -11.10 -4.49
C GLN A 73 3.91 -11.01 -3.63
N THR A 74 4.10 -11.01 -2.32
CA THR A 74 3.06 -10.84 -1.30
C THR A 74 3.10 -9.43 -0.72
N SER A 75 2.08 -9.04 0.05
CA SER A 75 2.04 -7.76 0.77
C SER A 75 2.35 -6.55 -0.12
N THR A 76 1.72 -6.52 -1.29
CA THR A 76 1.94 -5.49 -2.30
C THR A 76 0.91 -4.37 -2.19
N VAL A 77 1.33 -3.15 -2.53
CA VAL A 77 0.43 -2.00 -2.65
C VAL A 77 0.46 -1.52 -4.10
N ALA A 78 -0.69 -1.52 -4.75
CA ALA A 78 -0.88 -0.94 -6.08
C ALA A 78 -1.28 0.54 -5.94
N ILE A 79 -0.65 1.40 -6.74
CA ILE A 79 -0.88 2.85 -6.74
C ILE A 79 -1.10 3.33 -8.17
N ILE A 80 -2.24 3.99 -8.41
CA ILE A 80 -2.67 4.49 -9.71
C ILE A 80 -2.98 5.99 -9.57
N LYS A 81 -2.34 6.83 -10.39
CA LYS A 81 -2.69 8.24 -10.50
C LYS A 81 -3.66 8.43 -11.67
N VAL A 82 -4.83 8.99 -11.39
CA VAL A 82 -5.83 9.25 -12.42
C VAL A 82 -5.35 10.40 -13.31
N LYS A 83 -5.49 10.24 -14.63
CA LYS A 83 -5.03 11.23 -15.60
C LYS A 83 -5.92 12.48 -15.51
N TYR A 84 -5.28 13.65 -15.59
CA TYR A 84 -5.95 14.97 -15.51
C TYR A 84 -6.64 15.26 -14.18
N SER A 85 -6.34 14.52 -13.11
CA SER A 85 -6.80 14.82 -11.76
C SER A 85 -5.68 14.62 -10.73
N ASN A 86 -5.97 15.06 -9.50
CA ASN A 86 -5.11 14.79 -8.34
C ASN A 86 -5.48 13.50 -7.61
N GLU A 87 -6.51 12.80 -8.07
CA GLU A 87 -6.98 11.56 -7.46
C GLU A 87 -5.93 10.46 -7.58
N ILE A 88 -5.75 9.75 -6.47
CA ILE A 88 -4.90 8.57 -6.37
C ILE A 88 -5.77 7.41 -5.93
N LEU A 89 -5.83 6.36 -6.73
CA LEU A 89 -6.49 5.11 -6.40
C LEU A 89 -5.45 4.07 -6.04
N GLY A 90 -5.82 3.11 -5.21
CA GLY A 90 -4.93 2.00 -4.91
C GLY A 90 -5.59 0.88 -4.13
N GLY A 91 -4.79 -0.11 -3.79
CA GLY A 91 -5.20 -1.20 -2.94
C GLY A 91 -4.01 -1.97 -2.41
N TYR A 92 -4.21 -2.61 -1.27
CA TYR A 92 -3.27 -3.53 -0.66
C TYR A 92 -3.73 -4.97 -0.90
N ASN A 93 -2.80 -5.81 -1.35
CA ASN A 93 -2.99 -7.23 -1.50
C ASN A 93 -1.94 -7.98 -0.66
N PRO A 94 -2.33 -8.68 0.42
CA PRO A 94 -1.42 -9.41 1.29
C PRO A 94 -0.98 -10.76 0.70
N ILE A 95 -1.79 -11.36 -0.16
CA ILE A 95 -1.49 -12.65 -0.78
C ILE A 95 -0.63 -12.49 -2.03
N ALA A 96 0.02 -13.58 -2.45
CA ALA A 96 0.87 -13.58 -3.63
C ALA A 96 0.06 -13.29 -4.90
N TRP A 97 0.64 -12.54 -5.83
CA TRP A 97 0.17 -12.57 -7.21
C TRP A 97 0.58 -13.88 -7.86
N ASP A 98 -0.33 -14.44 -8.63
CA ASP A 98 -0.08 -15.65 -9.40
C ASP A 98 -0.64 -15.48 -10.80
N SER A 99 0.09 -15.98 -11.78
CA SER A 99 -0.31 -16.03 -13.17
C SER A 99 -0.62 -17.44 -13.64
N ASP A 100 -0.73 -18.42 -12.71
CA ASP A 100 -1.09 -19.82 -12.95
C ASP A 100 -1.80 -19.98 -14.30
N GLU A 101 -1.10 -20.64 -15.23
CA GLU A 101 -1.63 -20.93 -16.55
C GLU A 101 -2.95 -21.67 -16.34
N PHE A 102 -4.05 -21.03 -16.71
CA PHE A 102 -5.35 -21.68 -16.74
C PHE A 102 -5.18 -22.99 -17.49
N ASP A 103 -5.42 -24.11 -16.81
CA ASP A 103 -5.73 -25.32 -17.53
C ASP A 103 -7.09 -25.04 -18.18
N ASP A 104 -7.09 -24.84 -19.51
CA ASP A 104 -8.25 -24.44 -20.31
C ASP A 104 -9.46 -25.39 -20.12
N GLU A 105 -9.26 -26.53 -19.47
CA GLU A 105 -10.29 -27.52 -19.11
C GLU A 105 -11.08 -27.19 -17.82
N LEU A 106 -10.58 -26.30 -16.95
CA LEU A 106 -11.26 -25.86 -15.72
C LEU A 106 -11.54 -24.36 -15.80
N ASP A 107 -12.74 -24.00 -16.29
CA ASP A 107 -13.27 -22.62 -16.42
C ASP A 107 -13.54 -21.91 -15.07
N GLU A 108 -12.77 -22.24 -14.03
CA GLU A 108 -12.82 -21.58 -12.74
C GLU A 108 -11.45 -21.00 -12.43
N GLY A 109 -11.29 -19.70 -12.73
CA GLY A 109 -10.11 -18.96 -12.30
C GLY A 109 -9.92 -19.10 -10.79
N ILE A 110 -8.72 -19.49 -10.37
CA ILE A 110 -8.40 -19.69 -8.97
C ILE A 110 -8.29 -18.30 -8.31
N TYR A 111 -9.37 -17.86 -7.67
CA TYR A 111 -9.37 -16.62 -6.90
C TYR A 111 -8.77 -16.87 -5.51
N GLY A 112 -7.69 -16.16 -5.19
CA GLY A 112 -7.21 -16.07 -3.82
C GLY A 112 -8.20 -15.29 -2.94
N THR A 113 -8.45 -15.75 -1.71
CA THR A 113 -9.33 -15.08 -0.76
C THR A 113 -8.55 -14.62 0.48
N THR A 114 -8.86 -13.40 0.94
CA THR A 114 -8.28 -12.83 2.17
C THR A 114 -9.20 -11.75 2.73
N LYS A 115 -9.16 -11.54 4.05
CA LYS A 115 -9.89 -10.47 4.75
C LYS A 115 -9.02 -9.23 5.01
N ASP A 116 -7.74 -9.31 4.65
CA ASP A 116 -6.73 -8.28 4.90
C ASP A 116 -6.52 -7.36 3.69
N SER A 117 -7.10 -7.69 2.52
CA SER A 117 -7.10 -6.80 1.35
C SER A 117 -8.03 -5.61 1.55
N PHE A 118 -7.63 -4.45 1.01
CA PHE A 118 -8.47 -3.26 0.98
C PHE A 118 -8.14 -2.40 -0.25
N ILE A 119 -9.13 -1.61 -0.68
CA ILE A 119 -8.96 -0.57 -1.70
C ILE A 119 -9.04 0.80 -1.04
N PHE A 120 -8.44 1.81 -1.66
CA PHE A 120 -8.48 3.18 -1.16
C PHE A 120 -8.49 4.20 -2.30
N SER A 121 -8.97 5.39 -1.98
CA SER A 121 -8.84 6.59 -2.79
C SER A 121 -8.33 7.75 -1.93
N PHE A 122 -7.44 8.55 -2.50
CA PHE A 122 -7.05 9.86 -1.98
C PHE A 122 -7.50 10.93 -2.97
N GLU A 123 -8.51 11.71 -2.58
CA GLU A 123 -8.85 12.98 -3.23
C GLU A 123 -7.97 14.12 -2.67
N ASN A 124 -8.01 15.31 -3.27
CA ASN A 124 -7.19 16.47 -2.87
C ASN A 124 -7.03 16.60 -1.34
N SER A 125 -5.81 16.91 -0.92
CA SER A 125 -5.33 16.95 0.48
C SER A 125 -6.36 17.47 1.48
N VAL A 126 -7.02 16.55 2.20
CA VAL A 126 -7.48 16.58 3.62
C VAL A 126 -8.65 15.61 3.83
N ASP A 127 -9.40 15.22 2.79
CA ASP A 127 -10.58 14.36 3.00
C ASP A 127 -10.32 12.89 2.68
N ILE A 128 -9.91 12.15 3.72
CA ILE A 128 -9.96 10.69 3.71
C ILE A 128 -11.43 10.29 3.88
N LYS A 129 -12.13 9.99 2.78
CA LYS A 129 -13.38 9.22 2.85
C LYS A 129 -13.04 7.74 2.83
N VAL A 130 -13.10 7.10 3.99
CA VAL A 130 -13.23 5.64 4.06
C VAL A 130 -14.68 5.32 3.71
N ILE A 131 -14.91 4.72 2.54
CA ILE A 131 -16.21 4.18 2.18
C ILE A 131 -16.17 2.68 2.52
N PHE A 132 -17.04 2.24 3.42
CA PHE A 132 -17.34 0.83 3.68
C PHE A 132 -18.53 0.38 2.84
#